data_AF-A0A150X392-F1
#
_entry.id   AF-A0A150X392-F1
#
_cell.length_a   1.000
_cell.length_b   1.000
_cell.length_c   1.000
_cell.angle_alpha   90.00
_cell.angle_beta   90.00
_cell.angle_gamma   90.00
#
_symmetry.space_group_name_H-M   'P 1'
#
loop_
_entity.id
_entity.type
_entity.pdbx_description
1 polymer ?
#
loop_
_entity_poly.entity_id
_entity_poly.type
_entity_poly.pdbx_seq_one_letter_code
_entity_poly.pdbx_strand_id
1 'polypeptide(L)'
;MEDTVKVAPLMEFISTADAIIVDLRWNGGGNGPVGTWLSSYFSPTNIPLTLVYERRKDHTDFYATIPVKGKQRLDVPLYILTNSRTFSAAEGFTYDLQAQKRVTVIGEVTGRGVHPVNFMLSPKRTLK
;
A
#
# COMPACT_ATOMS: atom_id res chain seq x y z
N MET A 1 -12.36 -2.45 -7.08
CA MET A 1 -12.09 -3.68 -7.87
C MET A 1 -11.85 -3.39 -9.35
N GLU A 2 -12.18 -2.21 -9.87
CA GLU A 2 -11.92 -1.86 -11.28
C GLU A 2 -10.42 -1.83 -11.62
N ASP A 3 -9.58 -1.34 -10.70
CA ASP A 3 -8.13 -1.24 -10.92
C ASP A 3 -7.39 -2.59 -10.90
N THR A 4 -7.92 -3.62 -10.23
CA THR A 4 -7.26 -4.93 -10.14
C THR A 4 -7.22 -5.65 -11.49
N VAL A 5 -8.14 -5.31 -12.40
CA VAL A 5 -8.19 -5.85 -13.77
C VAL A 5 -6.98 -5.39 -14.59
N LYS A 6 -6.43 -4.20 -14.31
CA LYS A 6 -5.23 -3.67 -14.99
C LYS A 6 -3.94 -4.23 -14.41
N VAL A 7 -3.92 -4.57 -13.13
CA VAL A 7 -2.72 -5.06 -12.43
C VAL A 7 -2.41 -6.51 -12.76
N ALA A 8 -3.41 -7.39 -12.87
CA ALA A 8 -3.16 -8.81 -13.08
C ALA A 8 -2.36 -9.12 -14.38
N PRO A 9 -2.64 -8.50 -15.54
CA PRO A 9 -1.83 -8.69 -16.75
C PRO A 9 -0.37 -8.20 -16.60
N LEU A 10 -0.16 -7.10 -15.86
CA LEU A 10 1.18 -6.59 -15.58
C LEU A 10 1.96 -7.58 -14.71
N MET A 11 1.33 -8.14 -13.69
CA MET A 11 1.95 -9.13 -12.82
C MET A 11 2.31 -10.42 -13.56
N GLU A 12 1.50 -10.81 -14.54
CA GLU A 12 1.83 -11.91 -15.45
C GLU A 12 3.03 -11.57 -16.33
N PHE A 13 3.07 -10.36 -16.91
CA PHE A 13 4.18 -9.91 -17.74
C PHE A 13 5.53 -9.93 -17.00
N ILE A 14 5.55 -9.53 -15.73
CA ILE A 14 6.78 -9.54 -14.91
C ILE A 14 7.03 -10.87 -14.20
N SER A 15 6.24 -11.92 -14.49
CA SER A 15 6.32 -13.21 -13.80
C SER A 15 7.58 -14.03 -14.12
N THR A 16 8.41 -13.58 -15.06
CA THR A 16 9.69 -14.23 -15.40
C THR A 16 10.91 -13.41 -14.94
N ALA A 17 10.70 -12.22 -14.37
CA ALA A 17 11.79 -11.32 -14.00
C ALA A 17 12.60 -11.83 -12.80
N ASP A 18 13.92 -11.88 -12.91
CA ASP A 18 14.82 -12.34 -11.83
C ASP A 18 14.90 -11.37 -10.64
N ALA A 19 14.50 -10.12 -10.83
CA ALA A 19 14.38 -9.10 -9.79
C ALA A 19 13.32 -8.06 -10.19
N ILE A 20 12.74 -7.37 -9.22
CA ILE A 20 11.65 -6.40 -9.44
C ILE A 20 12.00 -5.07 -8.77
N ILE A 21 11.84 -3.97 -9.52
CA ILE A 21 11.95 -2.60 -9.00
C ILE A 21 10.60 -1.91 -9.22
N VAL A 22 10.02 -1.39 -8.15
CA VAL A 22 8.78 -0.59 -8.20
C VAL A 22 9.16 0.86 -7.92
N ASP A 23 8.98 1.73 -8.91
CA ASP A 23 9.29 3.15 -8.79
C ASP A 23 8.09 3.95 -8.30
N LEU A 24 8.16 4.48 -7.07
CA LEU A 24 7.12 5.29 -6.44
C LEU A 24 7.53 6.76 -6.27
N ARG A 25 8.64 7.20 -6.87
CA ARG A 25 9.17 8.57 -6.74
C ARG A 25 8.23 9.65 -7.30
N TRP A 26 7.23 9.26 -8.06
CA TRP A 26 6.20 10.17 -8.58
C TRP A 26 4.78 9.70 -8.25
N ASN A 27 4.63 8.88 -7.21
CA ASN A 27 3.36 8.33 -6.80
C ASN A 27 2.86 8.96 -5.49
N GLY A 28 1.90 9.89 -5.60
CA GLY A 28 1.26 10.55 -4.46
C GLY A 28 0.20 9.71 -3.72
N GLY A 29 0.04 8.44 -4.09
CA GLY A 29 -0.91 7.51 -3.48
C GLY A 29 -2.15 7.28 -4.33
N GLY A 30 -3.29 7.08 -3.66
CA GLY A 30 -4.54 6.71 -4.31
C GLY A 30 -5.38 5.80 -3.41
N ASN A 31 -5.89 4.72 -3.98
CA ASN A 31 -6.77 3.79 -3.27
C ASN A 31 -5.97 2.87 -2.32
N GLY A 32 -6.09 3.11 -1.00
CA GLY A 32 -5.41 2.34 0.05
C GLY A 32 -5.63 0.83 -0.05
N PRO A 33 -6.89 0.34 -0.09
CA PRO A 33 -7.19 -1.07 -0.28
C PRO A 33 -6.53 -1.72 -1.51
N VAL A 34 -6.38 -0.99 -2.63
CA VAL A 34 -5.66 -1.50 -3.81
C VAL A 34 -4.16 -1.62 -3.54
N GLY A 35 -3.56 -0.66 -2.81
CA GLY A 35 -2.16 -0.73 -2.38
C GLY A 35 -1.89 -1.95 -1.50
N THR A 36 -2.71 -2.16 -0.48
CA THR A 36 -2.66 -3.34 0.40
C THR A 36 -2.86 -4.65 -0.40
N TRP A 37 -3.83 -4.67 -1.31
CA TRP A 37 -4.05 -5.83 -2.18
C TRP A 37 -2.81 -6.16 -3.03
N LEU A 38 -2.17 -5.14 -3.62
CA LEU A 38 -0.95 -5.30 -4.42
C LEU A 38 0.19 -5.95 -3.62
N SER A 39 0.30 -5.66 -2.32
CA SER A 39 1.28 -6.30 -1.42
C SER A 39 1.17 -7.84 -1.42
N SER A 40 -0.01 -8.39 -1.74
CA SER A 40 -0.26 -9.84 -1.79
C SER A 40 0.49 -10.56 -2.91
N TYR A 41 0.91 -9.85 -3.97
CA TYR A 41 1.76 -10.42 -5.01
C TYR A 41 3.20 -10.66 -4.53
N PHE A 42 3.63 -9.99 -3.46
CA PHE A 42 5.00 -10.02 -2.97
C PHE A 42 5.14 -10.63 -1.58
N SER A 43 4.03 -11.03 -0.95
CA SER A 43 3.98 -11.57 0.41
C SER A 43 3.26 -12.93 0.42
N PRO A 44 3.57 -13.84 1.37
CA PRO A 44 2.75 -15.03 1.58
C PRO A 44 1.28 -14.66 1.83
N THR A 45 0.36 -15.59 1.58
CA THR A 45 -1.08 -15.39 1.81
C THR A 45 -1.44 -15.45 3.29
N ASN A 46 -2.50 -14.73 3.71
CA ASN A 46 -3.01 -14.66 5.08
C ASN A 46 -2.03 -14.06 6.10
N ILE A 47 -1.15 -13.16 5.65
CA ILE A 47 -0.28 -12.38 6.51
C ILE A 47 -1.01 -11.08 6.90
N PRO A 48 -1.19 -10.80 8.19
CA PRO A 48 -1.72 -9.52 8.64
C PRO A 48 -0.83 -8.36 8.18
N LEU A 49 -1.43 -7.33 7.60
CA LEU A 49 -0.73 -6.16 7.10
C LEU A 49 -0.94 -4.96 8.02
N THR A 50 -2.18 -4.45 8.03
CA THR A 50 -2.54 -3.22 8.74
C THR A 50 -3.94 -3.38 9.35
N LEU A 51 -4.16 -2.71 10.48
CA LEU A 51 -5.49 -2.48 11.03
C LEU A 51 -5.75 -0.97 11.14
N VAL A 52 -6.96 -0.54 10.81
CA VAL A 52 -7.36 0.86 10.89
C VAL A 52 -8.56 0.99 11.81
N TYR A 53 -8.36 1.62 12.96
CA TYR A 53 -9.43 1.93 13.90
C TYR A 53 -10.00 3.33 13.63
N GLU A 54 -11.24 3.41 13.15
CA GLU A 54 -11.98 4.65 12.99
C GLU A 54 -12.78 4.97 14.26
N ARG A 55 -12.17 5.75 15.16
CA ARG A 55 -12.74 6.13 16.46
C ARG A 55 -14.17 6.66 16.41
N ARG A 56 -14.53 7.42 15.36
CA ARG A 56 -15.87 8.04 15.24
C ARG A 56 -16.99 7.04 15.01
N LYS A 57 -16.69 5.93 14.34
CA LYS A 57 -17.64 4.86 14.05
C LYS A 57 -17.51 3.68 15.03
N ASP A 58 -16.50 3.75 15.91
CA ASP A 58 -16.06 2.63 16.73
C ASP A 58 -15.86 1.35 15.91
N HIS A 59 -15.25 1.52 14.74
CA HIS A 59 -15.10 0.46 13.73
C HIS A 59 -13.62 0.20 13.47
N THR A 60 -13.27 -1.07 13.25
CA THR A 60 -11.90 -1.46 12.88
C THR A 60 -11.93 -2.22 11.55
N ASP A 61 -11.20 -1.70 10.57
CA ASP A 61 -10.91 -2.43 9.34
C ASP A 61 -9.62 -3.22 9.50
N PHE A 62 -9.66 -4.49 9.09
CA PHE A 62 -8.52 -5.39 9.12
C PHE A 62 -8.10 -5.75 7.71
N TYR A 63 -6.80 -5.66 7.46
CA TYR A 63 -6.21 -5.95 6.17
C TYR A 63 -5.16 -7.04 6.31
N ALA A 64 -5.25 -8.04 5.45
CA ALA A 64 -4.28 -9.12 5.32
C ALA A 64 -4.04 -9.40 3.84
N THR A 65 -2.91 -10.05 3.54
CA THR A 65 -2.63 -10.53 2.19
C THR A 65 -3.63 -11.61 1.79
N ILE A 66 -4.06 -11.59 0.53
CA ILE A 66 -5.06 -12.53 -0.01
C ILE A 66 -4.50 -13.32 -1.19
N PRO A 67 -5.13 -14.44 -1.59
CA PRO A 67 -4.77 -15.11 -2.84
C PRO A 67 -4.85 -14.16 -4.04
N VAL A 68 -3.84 -14.18 -4.90
CA VAL A 68 -3.78 -13.39 -6.14
C VAL A 68 -3.95 -14.29 -7.35
N LYS A 69 -4.39 -13.69 -8.47
CA LYS A 69 -4.34 -14.36 -9.78
C LYS A 69 -2.92 -14.27 -10.33
N GLY A 70 -2.37 -15.38 -10.81
CA GLY A 70 -0.98 -15.48 -11.29
C GLY A 70 0.00 -15.88 -10.19
N LYS A 71 1.30 -15.71 -10.45
CA LYS A 71 2.37 -16.15 -9.54
C LYS A 71 2.73 -15.07 -8.50
N GLN A 72 2.74 -15.44 -7.23
CA GLN A 72 3.37 -14.62 -6.17
C GLN A 72 4.89 -14.61 -6.38
N ARG A 73 5.50 -13.41 -6.33
CA ARG A 73 6.92 -13.18 -6.54
C ARG A 73 7.62 -13.09 -5.19
N LEU A 74 7.71 -14.21 -4.46
CA LEU A 74 8.33 -14.25 -3.12
C LEU A 74 9.84 -14.53 -3.17
N ASP A 75 10.28 -15.15 -4.25
CA ASP A 75 11.58 -15.78 -4.49
C ASP A 75 12.60 -14.84 -5.15
N VAL A 76 12.19 -13.64 -5.53
CA VAL A 76 13.04 -12.69 -6.25
C VAL A 76 13.32 -11.42 -5.44
N PRO A 77 14.50 -10.80 -5.58
CA PRO A 77 14.77 -9.49 -4.98
C PRO A 77 13.71 -8.46 -5.36
N LEU A 78 13.25 -7.70 -4.37
CA LEU A 78 12.29 -6.62 -4.54
C LEU A 78 12.87 -5.31 -4.00
N TYR A 79 12.81 -4.28 -4.83
CA TYR A 79 13.25 -2.94 -4.49
C TYR A 79 12.10 -1.96 -4.71
N ILE A 80 11.95 -0.99 -3.81
CA ILE A 80 11.03 0.13 -3.99
C ILE A 80 11.83 1.43 -3.97
N LEU A 81 11.62 2.27 -4.97
CA LEU A 81 12.21 3.60 -5.04
C LEU A 81 11.24 4.65 -4.47
N THR A 82 11.68 5.42 -3.48
CA THR A 82 10.88 6.47 -2.85
C THR A 82 11.55 7.84 -2.93
N ASN A 83 10.75 8.90 -2.86
CA ASN A 83 11.24 10.24 -2.57
C ASN A 83 10.23 10.99 -1.67
N SER A 84 10.53 12.24 -1.38
CA SER A 84 9.67 13.17 -0.64
C SER A 84 8.25 13.36 -1.20
N ARG A 85 7.98 12.96 -2.45
CA ARG A 85 6.65 13.01 -3.08
C ARG A 85 5.86 11.72 -2.94
N THR A 86 6.50 10.61 -2.57
CA THR A 86 5.81 9.34 -2.30
C THR A 86 4.86 9.54 -1.12
N PHE A 87 3.57 9.27 -1.31
CA PHE A 87 2.54 9.65 -0.32
C PHE A 87 1.38 8.65 -0.22
N SER A 88 0.69 8.63 0.93
CA SER A 88 -0.58 7.92 1.19
C SER A 88 -0.52 6.42 0.82
N ALA A 89 -1.38 5.90 -0.04
CA ALA A 89 -1.43 4.47 -0.37
C ALA A 89 -0.08 3.89 -0.86
N ALA A 90 0.76 4.71 -1.52
CA ALA A 90 2.09 4.29 -1.95
C ALA A 90 3.04 4.05 -0.76
N GLU A 91 2.94 4.89 0.27
CA GLU A 91 3.66 4.70 1.53
C GLU A 91 3.15 3.47 2.28
N GLY A 92 1.83 3.25 2.30
CA GLY A 92 1.22 2.06 2.91
C GLY A 92 1.72 0.76 2.27
N PHE A 93 1.68 0.67 0.94
CA PHE A 93 2.24 -0.46 0.20
C PHE A 93 3.73 -0.70 0.51
N THR A 94 4.51 0.38 0.55
CA THR A 94 5.95 0.30 0.89
C THR A 94 6.17 -0.21 2.30
N TYR A 95 5.42 0.33 3.27
CA TYR A 95 5.54 0.00 4.67
C TYR A 95 5.10 -1.44 4.96
N ASP A 96 3.98 -1.89 4.39
CA ASP A 96 3.47 -3.25 4.53
C ASP A 96 4.55 -4.30 4.17
N LEU A 97 5.29 -4.06 3.08
CA LEU A 97 6.37 -4.95 2.63
C LEU A 97 7.66 -4.77 3.43
N GLN A 98 7.97 -3.53 3.84
CA GLN A 98 9.15 -3.24 4.65
C GLN A 98 9.05 -3.87 6.04
N ALA A 99 7.87 -3.80 6.68
CA ALA A 99 7.59 -4.39 7.99
C ALA A 99 7.75 -5.93 7.96
N GLN A 100 7.44 -6.56 6.83
CA GLN A 100 7.67 -7.98 6.59
C GLN A 100 9.12 -8.33 6.24
N LYS A 101 10.03 -7.35 6.17
CA LYS A 101 11.41 -7.50 5.67
C LYS A 101 11.48 -8.07 4.25
N ARG A 102 10.43 -7.84 3.45
CA ARG A 102 10.32 -8.37 2.09
C ARG A 102 11.04 -7.51 1.07
N VAL A 103 11.14 -6.21 1.30
CA VAL A 103 11.62 -5.23 0.32
C VAL A 103 12.83 -4.45 0.83
N THR A 104 13.73 -4.10 -0.09
CA THR A 104 14.74 -3.07 0.13
C THR A 104 14.23 -1.73 -0.39
N VAL A 105 14.07 -0.75 0.51
CA VAL A 105 13.60 0.60 0.15
C VAL A 105 14.81 1.49 -0.12
N ILE A 106 14.81 2.17 -1.26
CA ILE A 106 15.93 3.02 -1.72
C ILE A 106 15.40 4.41 -2.04
N GLY A 107 16.04 5.43 -1.49
CA GLY A 107 15.75 6.83 -1.80
C GLY A 107 15.51 7.67 -0.55
N GLU A 108 14.63 8.66 -0.66
CA GLU A 108 14.37 9.63 0.42
C GLU A 108 13.25 9.14 1.35
N VAL A 109 13.18 9.77 2.53
CA VAL A 109 12.02 9.69 3.41
C VAL A 109 10.79 10.24 2.69
N THR A 110 9.67 9.52 2.80
CA THR A 110 8.40 9.81 2.14
C THR A 110 7.67 11.02 2.74
N GLY A 111 6.57 11.45 2.11
CA GLY A 111 5.82 12.65 2.51
C GLY A 111 5.00 12.53 3.81
N ARG A 112 4.94 11.35 4.45
CA ARG A 112 4.33 11.06 5.77
C ARG A 112 2.80 11.22 5.82
N GLY A 113 2.12 10.74 4.80
CA GLY A 113 0.67 10.84 4.60
C GLY A 113 -0.16 9.67 5.09
N VAL A 114 0.44 8.62 5.66
CA VAL A 114 -0.26 7.38 6.07
C VAL A 114 -0.97 7.58 7.41
N HIS A 115 -1.87 8.55 7.47
CA HIS A 115 -2.80 8.72 8.57
C HIS A 115 -4.17 9.02 7.97
N PRO A 116 -5.18 8.15 8.15
CA PRO A 116 -6.54 8.45 7.73
C PRO A 116 -7.07 9.61 8.60
N VAL A 117 -7.04 10.82 8.03
CA VAL A 117 -7.55 12.03 8.68
C VAL A 117 -8.82 12.49 7.95
N ASN A 118 -9.88 12.73 8.70
CA ASN A 118 -11.07 13.40 8.19
C ASN A 118 -11.04 14.85 8.68
N PHE A 119 -11.02 15.81 7.75
CA PHE A 119 -11.16 17.22 8.09
C PHE A 119 -12.54 17.46 8.70
N MET A 120 -12.58 18.07 9.88
CA MET A 120 -13.83 18.52 10.50
C MET A 120 -14.02 20.00 10.25
N LEU A 121 -15.21 20.38 9.79
CA LEU A 121 -15.70 21.73 9.94
C LEU A 121 -15.97 21.98 11.43
N SER A 122 -15.46 23.09 11.96
CA SER A 122 -15.83 23.53 13.30
C SER A 122 -17.35 23.63 13.38
N PRO A 123 -17.98 23.15 14.48
CA PRO A 123 -19.38 23.48 14.75
C PRO A 123 -19.53 25.00 14.66
N LYS A 124 -20.55 25.47 13.93
CA LYS A 124 -20.89 26.90 13.92
C LYS A 124 -21.11 27.33 15.36
N ARG A 125 -20.32 28.29 15.84
CA ARG A 125 -20.47 28.87 17.16
C ARG A 125 -21.79 29.64 17.16
N THR A 126 -22.86 29.04 17.65
CA THR A 126 -24.07 29.80 18.00
C THR A 126 -23.70 30.62 19.23
N LEU A 127 -23.41 31.89 19.00
CA LEU A 127 -23.34 32.88 20.07
C LEU A 127 -24.73 32.93 20.71
N LYS A 128 -24.80 32.64 22.01
CA LYS A 128 -25.97 32.94 22.83
C LYS A 128 -26.02 34.44 23.09
#